data_AF-A0A640TT34-F1
#
_entry.id   AF-A0A640TT34-F1
#
_cell.length_a   1.000
_cell.length_b   1.000
_cell.length_c   1.000
_cell.angle_alpha   90.00
_cell.angle_beta   90.00
_cell.angle_gamma   90.00
#
_symmetry.space_group_name_H-M   'P 1'
#
loop_
_entity.id
_entity.type
_entity.pdbx_description
1 polymer ?
#
loop_
_entity_poly.entity_id
_entity_poly.type
_entity_poly.pdbx_seq_one_letter_code
_entity_poly.pdbx_strand_id
1 'polypeptide(L)'
;MTRNGTYSAPGGLTDLSDFGRKAWDVFVSDNVDYAIKGPDSSQVLHDSPRPQFYNLTKTETAADARTATVSWTAFPRILKVNSTSDLQRWKKAEASRKAQDEYCEWSVTRTDGKVTRVTFTCEGPEYWDVLAKTSPDTALSLYRRYISPEVQESDLFVNGEYDRYNKWNSTTTHGAMHLIQKNNTLAAEIELAAAATIRRVIDGRELTAEQELCLCSDYGQPERNSDPHIGGSVNALARQKASITLADPVGLYFDGLSTEGWATPDGSDPQSYWTYERGEADHRVRAVYEVPASMPFTVGDITIHGRPIQYGAQIADFVTIKLTAVACRFGQSTAEPRTACKEVATTELARPEEAFVASAFSAYGYLGTTPARAMRPTRNA
;
A
#
# COMPACT_ATOMS: atom_id res chain seq x y z
N MET A 1 17.62 12.58 21.27
CA MET A 1 16.67 13.15 20.30
C MET A 1 15.27 12.95 20.89
N THR A 2 14.23 13.60 20.36
CA THR A 2 12.91 13.53 21.00
C THR A 2 12.08 12.41 20.37
N ARG A 3 11.46 11.57 21.20
CA ARG A 3 10.40 10.64 20.77
C ARG A 3 9.29 11.43 20.07
N ASN A 4 8.67 10.88 19.03
CA ASN A 4 7.50 11.52 18.42
C ASN A 4 6.37 11.54 19.45
N GLY A 5 5.68 12.68 19.58
CA GLY A 5 4.52 12.79 20.47
C GLY A 5 3.32 12.03 19.92
N THR A 6 3.15 12.07 18.60
CA THR A 6 2.07 11.47 17.80
C THR A 6 2.56 11.23 16.38
N TYR A 7 1.89 10.36 15.62
CA TYR A 7 2.07 10.28 14.17
C TYR A 7 1.36 11.43 13.45
N SER A 8 2.03 11.97 12.44
CA SER A 8 1.54 13.04 11.58
C SER A 8 0.64 12.48 10.48
N ALA A 9 -0.29 13.30 9.97
CA ALA A 9 -1.10 12.96 8.80
C ALA A 9 -0.20 12.77 7.56
N PRO A 10 -0.51 11.80 6.67
CA PRO A 10 0.30 11.53 5.49
C PRO A 10 0.34 12.79 4.64
N GLY A 11 1.49 13.07 4.03
CA GLY A 11 1.63 14.25 3.17
C GLY A 11 1.58 15.61 3.87
N GLY A 12 1.62 15.65 5.21
CA GLY A 12 1.39 16.89 5.95
C GLY A 12 -0.02 17.45 5.75
N LEU A 13 -0.99 16.58 5.42
CA LEU A 13 -2.36 17.00 5.15
C LEU A 13 -3.02 17.58 6.41
N THR A 14 -3.72 18.69 6.24
CA THR A 14 -4.37 19.44 7.32
C THR A 14 -5.88 19.27 7.34
N ASP A 15 -6.43 18.27 6.63
CA ASP A 15 -7.89 18.12 6.49
C ASP A 15 -8.53 17.57 7.77
N LEU A 16 -7.77 16.85 8.60
CA LEU A 16 -8.26 16.28 9.85
C LEU A 16 -8.44 17.34 10.94
N SER A 17 -9.60 17.31 11.59
CA SER A 17 -9.83 18.02 12.87
C SER A 17 -8.91 17.52 13.99
N ASP A 18 -8.89 18.20 15.14
CA ASP A 18 -8.13 17.76 16.32
C ASP A 18 -8.49 16.34 16.76
N PHE A 19 -9.78 15.98 16.68
CA PHE A 19 -10.24 14.63 16.97
C PHE A 19 -9.77 13.64 15.88
N GLY A 20 -9.87 14.03 14.61
CA GLY A 20 -9.37 13.23 13.48
C GLY A 20 -7.87 12.94 13.59
N ARG A 21 -7.05 13.92 13.97
CA ARG A 21 -5.60 13.72 14.15
C ARG A 21 -5.26 12.75 15.28
N LYS A 22 -6.02 12.76 16.38
CA LYS A 22 -5.89 11.75 17.45
C LYS A 22 -6.31 10.37 16.98
N ALA A 23 -7.40 10.26 16.23
CA ALA A 23 -7.85 8.99 15.65
C ALA A 23 -6.82 8.44 14.65
N TRP A 24 -6.20 9.31 13.85
CA TRP A 24 -5.11 8.95 12.94
C TRP A 24 -3.87 8.44 13.70
N ASP A 25 -3.43 9.16 14.73
CA ASP A 25 -2.32 8.74 15.57
C ASP A 25 -2.54 7.35 16.18
N VAL A 26 -3.74 7.11 16.75
CA VAL A 26 -4.13 5.79 17.28
C VAL A 26 -4.09 4.73 16.17
N PHE A 27 -4.66 5.00 15.00
CA PHE A 27 -4.65 4.06 13.88
C PHE A 27 -3.22 3.66 13.49
N VAL A 28 -2.31 4.63 13.27
CA VAL A 28 -0.94 4.34 12.85
C VAL A 28 -0.18 3.63 13.97
N SER A 29 -0.26 4.14 15.21
CA SER A 29 0.42 3.53 16.36
C SER A 29 -0.01 2.09 16.59
N ASP A 30 -1.32 1.81 16.55
CA ASP A 30 -1.84 0.46 16.80
C ASP A 30 -1.44 -0.51 15.67
N ASN A 31 -1.43 -0.07 14.41
CA ASN A 31 -0.96 -0.90 13.30
C ASN A 31 0.55 -1.18 13.40
N VAL A 32 1.35 -0.20 13.81
CA VAL A 32 2.78 -0.42 14.06
C VAL A 32 2.98 -1.41 15.21
N ASP A 33 2.27 -1.28 16.33
CA ASP A 33 2.38 -2.21 17.45
C ASP A 33 1.92 -3.63 17.10
N TYR A 34 0.82 -3.73 16.33
CA TYR A 34 0.36 -5.00 15.79
C TYR A 34 1.44 -5.65 14.91
N ALA A 35 2.06 -4.87 14.02
CA ALA A 35 3.11 -5.35 13.13
C ALA A 35 4.39 -5.74 13.88
N ILE A 36 4.74 -5.05 14.98
CA ILE A 36 5.86 -5.43 15.87
C ILE A 36 5.57 -6.78 16.55
N LYS A 37 4.35 -6.96 17.05
CA LYS A 37 3.93 -8.21 17.66
C LYS A 37 3.95 -9.35 16.65
N GLY A 38 3.52 -9.08 15.42
CA GLY A 38 3.31 -10.09 14.38
C GLY A 38 2.12 -11.00 14.68
N PRO A 39 1.86 -11.99 13.82
CA PRO A 39 0.77 -12.94 14.01
C PRO A 39 0.98 -13.83 15.24
N ASP A 40 -0.10 -14.44 15.72
CA ASP A 40 -0.04 -15.44 16.80
C ASP A 40 0.90 -16.58 16.40
N SER A 41 1.96 -16.82 17.19
CA SER A 41 2.98 -17.83 16.90
C SER A 41 2.46 -19.27 16.98
N SER A 42 1.25 -19.50 17.50
CA SER A 42 0.57 -20.81 17.43
C SER A 42 -0.16 -21.04 16.10
N GLN A 43 -0.42 -19.98 15.33
CA GLN A 43 -1.14 -20.02 14.06
C GLN A 43 -0.22 -19.77 12.87
N VAL A 44 0.78 -18.91 13.04
CA VAL A 44 1.78 -18.58 12.02
C VAL A 44 3.17 -18.74 12.63
N LEU A 45 3.84 -19.81 12.21
CA LEU A 45 5.18 -20.14 12.68
C LEU A 45 6.21 -19.21 12.02
N HIS A 46 7.28 -18.95 12.76
CA HIS A 46 8.47 -18.25 12.28
C HIS A 46 8.25 -16.81 11.78
N ASP A 47 7.17 -16.14 12.18
CA ASP A 47 6.87 -14.77 11.73
C ASP A 47 6.67 -13.74 12.86
N SER A 48 6.79 -14.18 14.11
CA SER A 48 6.68 -13.35 15.31
C SER A 48 7.59 -13.84 16.44
N PRO A 49 8.01 -12.96 17.37
CA PRO A 49 7.89 -11.50 17.32
C PRO A 49 8.86 -10.86 16.32
N ARG A 50 8.70 -9.55 16.06
CA ARG A 50 9.53 -8.75 15.14
C ARG A 50 10.32 -7.66 15.88
N PRO A 51 11.30 -8.03 16.73
CA PRO A 51 11.92 -7.14 17.72
C PRO A 51 12.81 -6.04 17.12
N GLN A 52 13.15 -6.12 15.84
CA GLN A 52 13.91 -5.08 15.15
C GLN A 52 13.01 -3.93 14.67
N PHE A 53 11.70 -4.11 14.56
CA PHE A 53 10.78 -3.02 14.21
C PHE A 53 10.34 -2.27 15.48
N TYR A 54 10.18 -0.93 15.41
CA TYR A 54 9.79 -0.14 16.58
C TYR A 54 8.80 0.98 16.26
N ASN A 55 8.07 1.41 17.30
CA ASN A 55 7.07 2.46 17.23
C ASN A 55 7.65 3.82 17.62
N LEU A 56 7.60 4.80 16.71
CA LEU A 56 8.14 6.15 16.90
C LEU A 56 7.52 6.92 18.08
N THR A 57 6.27 6.60 18.46
CA THR A 57 5.59 7.26 19.59
C THR A 57 5.90 6.62 20.94
N LYS A 58 6.55 5.45 20.95
CA LYS A 58 6.85 4.68 22.17
C LYS A 58 8.35 4.51 22.42
N THR A 59 9.15 4.54 21.36
CA THR A 59 10.60 4.33 21.42
C THR A 59 11.32 5.48 20.74
N GLU A 60 12.31 6.07 21.43
CA GLU A 60 13.13 7.15 20.88
C GLU A 60 13.91 6.65 19.66
N THR A 61 14.07 7.49 18.63
CA THR A 61 15.01 7.23 17.53
C THR A 61 16.41 7.66 17.97
N ALA A 62 17.39 6.73 17.92
CA ALA A 62 18.74 7.00 18.40
C ALA A 62 19.50 7.98 17.48
N ALA A 63 20.55 8.61 18.03
CA ALA A 63 21.26 9.71 17.34
C ALA A 63 22.01 9.29 16.06
N ASP A 64 22.28 8.00 15.89
CA ASP A 64 22.91 7.42 14.71
C ASP A 64 21.92 7.11 13.58
N ALA A 65 20.67 7.60 13.69
CA ALA A 65 19.62 7.32 12.73
C ALA A 65 19.98 7.75 11.29
N ARG A 66 19.59 6.90 10.35
CA ARG A 66 19.72 7.10 8.91
C ARG A 66 18.39 6.79 8.25
N THR A 67 18.08 7.53 7.19
CA THR A 67 16.95 7.24 6.31
C THR A 67 17.40 6.40 5.12
N ALA A 68 16.52 5.53 4.64
CA ALA A 68 16.67 4.81 3.39
C ALA A 68 15.39 5.00 2.58
N THR A 69 15.50 5.74 1.48
CA THR A 69 14.40 5.88 0.51
C THR A 69 14.38 4.65 -0.38
N VAL A 70 13.22 3.99 -0.43
CA VAL A 70 12.95 2.86 -1.31
C VAL A 70 12.00 3.36 -2.38
N SER A 71 12.41 3.33 -3.65
CA SER A 71 11.67 3.93 -4.77
C SER A 71 11.44 2.91 -5.88
N TRP A 72 10.25 2.89 -6.47
CA TRP A 72 9.87 1.95 -7.52
C TRP A 72 8.84 2.54 -8.50
N THR A 73 8.68 1.87 -9.65
CA THR A 73 7.76 2.30 -10.71
C THR A 73 6.29 2.07 -10.32
N ALA A 74 5.45 3.08 -10.58
CA ALA A 74 4.02 3.07 -10.32
C ALA A 74 3.22 2.14 -11.25
N PHE A 75 3.73 1.79 -12.43
CA PHE A 75 3.04 0.87 -13.31
C PHE A 75 3.06 -0.59 -12.78
N PRO A 76 1.90 -1.27 -12.70
CA PRO A 76 1.75 -2.69 -12.34
C PRO A 76 2.71 -3.65 -13.02
N ARG A 77 3.69 -4.18 -12.28
CA ARG A 77 4.61 -5.18 -12.82
C ARG A 77 3.89 -6.48 -13.19
N ILE A 78 2.87 -6.88 -12.42
CA ILE A 78 2.06 -8.07 -12.72
C ILE A 78 1.44 -7.96 -14.13
N LEU A 79 0.97 -6.78 -14.53
CA LEU A 79 0.44 -6.57 -15.88
C LEU A 79 1.54 -6.58 -16.94
N LYS A 80 2.74 -6.09 -16.62
CA LYS A 80 3.89 -6.08 -17.51
C LYS A 80 4.35 -7.51 -17.84
N VAL A 81 4.48 -8.38 -16.84
CA VAL A 81 4.96 -9.77 -17.06
C VAL A 81 3.90 -10.67 -17.69
N ASN A 82 2.61 -10.37 -17.48
CA ASN A 82 1.48 -11.15 -18.01
C ASN A 82 0.88 -10.57 -19.31
N SER A 83 1.64 -9.75 -20.05
CA SER A 83 1.19 -9.17 -21.32
C SER A 83 2.26 -9.30 -22.41
N THR A 84 1.82 -9.44 -23.66
CA THR A 84 2.70 -9.64 -24.81
C THR A 84 3.06 -8.34 -25.53
N SER A 85 2.47 -7.21 -25.13
CA SER A 85 2.76 -5.88 -25.68
C SER A 85 2.39 -4.75 -24.72
N ASP A 86 2.97 -3.57 -24.93
CA ASP A 86 2.66 -2.35 -24.19
C ASP A 86 1.18 -1.97 -24.30
N LEU A 87 0.62 -2.02 -25.51
CA LEU A 87 -0.79 -1.70 -25.74
C LEU A 87 -1.71 -2.62 -24.91
N GLN A 88 -1.37 -3.90 -24.79
CA GLN A 88 -2.17 -4.84 -24.02
C GLN A 88 -2.11 -4.53 -22.52
N ARG A 89 -0.93 -4.29 -21.95
CA ARG A 89 -0.79 -3.99 -20.51
C ARG A 89 -1.42 -2.64 -20.15
N TRP A 90 -1.30 -1.62 -21.01
CA TRP A 90 -1.94 -0.32 -20.78
C TRP A 90 -3.47 -0.42 -20.78
N LYS A 91 -4.05 -1.14 -21.75
CA LYS A 91 -5.50 -1.40 -21.78
C LYS A 91 -5.98 -2.16 -20.54
N LYS A 92 -5.23 -3.17 -20.09
CA LYS A 92 -5.56 -3.91 -18.85
C LYS A 92 -5.52 -3.01 -17.62
N ALA A 93 -4.50 -2.15 -17.49
CA ALA A 93 -4.36 -1.24 -16.36
C ALA A 93 -5.49 -0.19 -16.30
N GLU A 94 -6.03 0.23 -17.43
CA GLU A 94 -7.16 1.18 -17.48
C GLU A 94 -8.54 0.53 -17.45
N ALA A 95 -8.64 -0.79 -17.60
CA ALA A 95 -9.93 -1.49 -17.56
C ALA A 95 -10.59 -1.40 -16.18
N SER A 96 -9.79 -1.30 -15.11
CA SER A 96 -10.29 -1.18 -13.74
C SER A 96 -9.22 -0.67 -12.80
N ARG A 97 -9.63 0.11 -11.79
CA ARG A 97 -8.80 0.48 -10.63
C ARG A 97 -8.20 -0.74 -9.92
N LYS A 98 -8.87 -1.90 -9.95
CA LYS A 98 -8.36 -3.15 -9.38
C LYS A 98 -7.08 -3.65 -10.05
N ALA A 99 -6.82 -3.25 -11.28
CA ALA A 99 -5.64 -3.63 -12.04
C ALA A 99 -4.43 -2.70 -11.77
N GLN A 100 -4.64 -1.59 -11.05
CA GLN A 100 -3.62 -0.62 -10.68
C GLN A 100 -3.09 -1.00 -9.28
N ASP A 101 -2.34 -2.11 -9.23
CA ASP A 101 -1.96 -2.82 -8.00
C ASP A 101 -0.63 -2.37 -7.37
N GLU A 102 0.00 -1.33 -7.90
CA GLU A 102 1.08 -0.62 -7.23
C GLU A 102 0.47 0.56 -6.47
N TYR A 103 1.17 1.08 -5.44
CA TYR A 103 0.74 2.18 -4.57
C TYR A 103 0.59 3.55 -5.28
N CYS A 104 0.11 3.55 -6.52
CA CYS A 104 -0.32 4.67 -7.32
C CYS A 104 -1.50 4.21 -8.18
N GLU A 105 -2.61 4.89 -8.05
CA GLU A 105 -3.79 4.63 -8.88
C GLU A 105 -4.21 5.92 -9.60
N TRP A 106 -4.79 5.80 -10.79
CA TRP A 106 -5.13 6.94 -11.63
C TRP A 106 -6.49 6.83 -12.33
N SER A 107 -6.97 7.99 -12.79
CA SER A 107 -8.14 8.14 -13.65
C SER A 107 -7.82 9.07 -14.81
N VAL A 108 -8.43 8.83 -15.97
CA VAL A 108 -8.17 9.54 -17.22
C VAL A 108 -9.45 10.23 -17.70
N THR A 109 -9.35 11.54 -17.91
CA THR A 109 -10.39 12.33 -18.56
C THR A 109 -10.08 12.44 -20.05
N ARG A 110 -11.13 12.30 -20.87
CA ARG A 110 -11.02 12.39 -22.33
C ARG A 110 -12.08 13.31 -22.91
N THR A 111 -11.72 13.99 -23.98
CA THR A 111 -12.63 14.75 -24.84
C THR A 111 -12.41 14.29 -26.28
N ASP A 112 -13.49 13.90 -26.96
CA ASP A 112 -13.45 13.35 -28.33
C ASP A 112 -12.43 12.20 -28.52
N GLY A 113 -12.30 11.36 -27.49
CA GLY A 113 -11.40 10.22 -27.47
C GLY A 113 -9.92 10.55 -27.18
N LYS A 114 -9.52 11.83 -27.12
CA LYS A 114 -8.18 12.26 -26.73
C LYS A 114 -8.05 12.46 -25.22
N VAL A 115 -6.89 12.11 -24.66
CA VAL A 115 -6.58 12.35 -23.25
C VAL A 115 -6.40 13.85 -23.01
N THR A 116 -7.16 14.42 -22.08
CA THR A 116 -7.03 15.83 -21.69
C THR A 116 -6.39 15.99 -20.33
N ARG A 117 -6.67 15.05 -19.42
CA ARG A 117 -6.14 15.06 -18.04
C ARG A 117 -5.94 13.64 -17.53
N VAL A 118 -4.85 13.43 -16.79
CA VAL A 118 -4.66 12.21 -15.99
C VAL A 118 -4.43 12.62 -14.54
N THR A 119 -5.24 12.07 -13.64
CA THR A 119 -5.14 12.33 -12.19
C THR A 119 -4.58 11.08 -11.52
N PHE A 120 -3.52 11.24 -10.74
CA PHE A 120 -2.84 10.20 -9.97
C PHE A 120 -3.00 10.43 -8.47
N THR A 121 -3.16 9.36 -7.70
CA THR A 121 -3.21 9.42 -6.23
C THR A 121 -2.40 8.27 -5.63
N CYS A 122 -1.71 8.55 -4.52
CA CYS A 122 -1.21 7.55 -3.58
C CYS A 122 -1.76 7.79 -2.16
N GLU A 123 -2.86 8.53 -2.03
CA GLU A 123 -3.54 8.73 -0.75
C GLU A 123 -4.13 7.41 -0.25
N GLY A 124 -3.69 6.95 0.93
CA GLY A 124 -4.16 5.71 1.53
C GLY A 124 -5.64 5.77 1.94
N PRO A 125 -6.41 4.68 1.78
CA PRO A 125 -7.84 4.67 2.08
C PRO A 125 -8.12 4.95 3.57
N GLU A 126 -7.23 4.54 4.47
CA GLU A 126 -7.46 4.68 5.91
C GLU A 126 -7.47 6.14 6.39
N TYR A 127 -6.71 7.03 5.72
CA TYR A 127 -6.80 8.46 5.99
C TYR A 127 -8.19 9.00 5.65
N TRP A 128 -8.76 8.54 4.53
CA TRP A 128 -10.09 8.92 4.08
C TRP A 128 -11.20 8.34 4.94
N ASP A 129 -11.04 7.12 5.48
CA ASP A 129 -12.00 6.59 6.45
C ASP A 129 -12.00 7.41 7.75
N VAL A 130 -10.82 7.75 8.27
CA VAL A 130 -10.72 8.60 9.47
C VAL A 130 -11.32 9.96 9.18
N LEU A 131 -11.01 10.57 8.04
CA LEU A 131 -11.56 11.87 7.64
C LEU A 131 -13.08 11.82 7.50
N ALA A 132 -13.61 10.87 6.75
CA ALA A 132 -15.06 10.75 6.50
C ALA A 132 -15.83 10.44 7.79
N LYS A 133 -15.25 9.65 8.70
CA LYS A 133 -15.85 9.34 10.00
C LYS A 133 -15.83 10.52 10.98
N THR A 134 -14.77 11.32 10.96
CA THR A 134 -14.56 12.40 11.96
C THR A 134 -14.94 13.79 11.45
N SER A 135 -15.04 13.97 10.14
CA SER A 135 -15.32 15.25 9.47
C SER A 135 -15.95 15.01 8.08
N PRO A 136 -17.17 14.41 8.00
CA PRO A 136 -17.81 14.02 6.73
C PRO A 136 -18.01 15.19 5.77
N ASP A 137 -18.36 16.38 6.26
CA ASP A 137 -18.48 17.59 5.45
C ASP A 137 -17.16 17.96 4.75
N THR A 138 -16.03 17.78 5.44
CA THR A 138 -14.71 18.02 4.85
C THR A 138 -14.42 17.00 3.76
N ALA A 139 -14.73 15.71 3.99
CA ALA A 139 -14.60 14.69 2.94
C ALA A 139 -15.42 15.06 1.69
N LEU A 140 -16.69 15.45 1.86
CA LEU A 140 -17.55 15.90 0.76
C LEU A 140 -16.97 17.12 0.03
N SER A 141 -16.50 18.13 0.76
CA SER A 141 -15.86 19.32 0.18
C SER A 141 -14.61 18.98 -0.63
N LEU A 142 -13.78 18.05 -0.18
CA LEU A 142 -12.59 17.62 -0.92
C LEU A 142 -12.96 16.84 -2.18
N TYR A 143 -13.97 15.96 -2.13
CA TYR A 143 -14.51 15.31 -3.33
C TYR A 143 -15.03 16.32 -4.35
N ARG A 144 -15.75 17.35 -3.89
CA ARG A 144 -16.21 18.42 -4.77
C ARG A 144 -15.07 19.20 -5.40
N ARG A 145 -14.00 19.42 -4.65
CA ARG A 145 -12.82 20.16 -5.10
C ARG A 145 -11.97 19.39 -6.11
N TYR A 146 -11.64 18.13 -5.81
CA TYR A 146 -10.62 17.38 -6.56
C TYR A 146 -11.17 16.38 -7.56
N ILE A 147 -12.48 16.07 -7.51
CA ILE A 147 -13.12 15.11 -8.40
C ILE A 147 -14.19 15.78 -9.25
N SER A 148 -15.27 16.26 -8.63
CA SER A 148 -16.35 16.96 -9.35
C SER A 148 -17.24 17.76 -8.42
N PRO A 149 -17.59 19.02 -8.74
CA PRO A 149 -18.53 19.81 -7.93
C PRO A 149 -19.93 19.17 -7.82
N GLU A 150 -20.26 18.21 -8.69
CA GLU A 150 -21.54 17.50 -8.70
C GLU A 150 -21.66 16.43 -7.61
N VAL A 151 -20.57 16.08 -6.92
CA VAL A 151 -20.59 15.05 -5.86
C VAL A 151 -21.61 15.42 -4.78
N GLN A 152 -22.48 14.47 -4.45
CA GLN A 152 -23.45 14.58 -3.36
C GLN A 152 -23.03 13.71 -2.17
N GLU A 153 -23.50 14.07 -0.98
CA GLU A 153 -23.27 13.28 0.24
C GLU A 153 -23.74 11.82 0.08
N SER A 154 -24.93 11.62 -0.50
CA SER A 154 -25.49 10.29 -0.75
C SER A 154 -24.68 9.46 -1.76
N ASP A 155 -23.74 10.06 -2.48
CA ASP A 155 -22.82 9.32 -3.34
C ASP A 155 -21.66 8.72 -2.53
N LEU A 156 -21.26 9.37 -1.44
CA LEU A 156 -20.10 8.98 -0.63
C LEU A 156 -20.48 8.14 0.58
N PHE A 157 -21.70 8.30 1.10
CA PHE A 157 -22.14 7.66 2.33
C PHE A 157 -23.38 6.78 2.08
N VAL A 158 -23.24 5.49 2.37
CA VAL A 158 -24.33 4.50 2.28
C VAL A 158 -24.72 4.10 3.69
N ASN A 159 -25.97 4.35 4.07
CA ASN A 159 -26.47 4.14 5.44
C ASN A 159 -25.64 4.86 6.52
N GLY A 160 -25.09 6.03 6.19
CA GLY A 160 -24.25 6.83 7.08
C GLY A 160 -22.79 6.39 7.18
N GLU A 161 -22.41 5.32 6.48
CA GLU A 161 -21.03 4.82 6.43
C GLU A 161 -20.36 5.23 5.11
N TYR A 162 -19.10 5.64 5.18
CA TYR A 162 -18.33 6.02 4.00
C TYR A 162 -18.05 4.81 3.10
N ASP A 163 -18.41 4.92 1.83
CA ASP A 163 -18.11 3.91 0.82
C ASP A 163 -16.83 4.28 0.05
N ARG A 164 -15.73 3.59 0.36
CA ARG A 164 -14.45 3.69 -0.38
C ARG A 164 -14.60 3.47 -1.88
N TYR A 165 -15.58 2.67 -2.31
CA TYR A 165 -15.85 2.29 -3.69
C TYR A 165 -16.97 3.11 -4.34
N ASN A 166 -17.30 4.27 -3.77
CA ASN A 166 -18.26 5.20 -4.34
C ASN A 166 -18.00 5.48 -5.83
N LYS A 167 -19.06 5.85 -6.56
CA LYS A 167 -19.01 6.04 -8.03
C LYS A 167 -17.94 7.03 -8.51
N TRP A 168 -17.53 7.96 -7.64
CA TRP A 168 -16.53 9.00 -7.94
C TRP A 168 -15.08 8.52 -7.77
N ASN A 169 -14.86 7.37 -7.13
CA ASN A 169 -13.53 6.82 -6.83
C ASN A 169 -13.27 5.43 -7.42
N SER A 170 -14.31 4.73 -7.87
CA SER A 170 -14.21 3.31 -8.29
C SER A 170 -13.89 3.07 -9.76
N THR A 171 -13.86 4.12 -10.58
CA THR A 171 -13.68 4.01 -12.03
C THR A 171 -12.38 4.65 -12.49
N THR A 172 -11.91 4.25 -13.68
CA THR A 172 -10.71 4.85 -14.30
C THR A 172 -11.02 6.13 -15.08
N THR A 173 -12.23 6.68 -14.96
CA THR A 173 -12.70 7.84 -15.76
C THR A 173 -13.39 8.95 -14.96
N HIS A 174 -14.02 8.65 -13.81
CA HIS A 174 -14.74 9.68 -13.03
C HIS A 174 -13.83 10.38 -12.02
N GLY A 175 -12.76 9.74 -11.56
CA GLY A 175 -11.89 10.28 -10.54
C GLY A 175 -11.04 9.23 -9.83
N ALA A 176 -10.06 9.73 -9.09
CA ALA A 176 -9.07 8.96 -8.36
C ALA A 176 -8.80 9.69 -7.04
N MET A 177 -9.73 9.66 -6.08
CA MET A 177 -9.53 10.39 -4.82
C MET A 177 -8.43 9.75 -3.98
N HIS A 178 -8.59 8.47 -3.70
CA HIS A 178 -7.66 7.69 -2.88
C HIS A 178 -7.51 6.27 -3.45
N LEU A 179 -6.57 5.52 -2.93
CA LEU A 179 -6.32 4.12 -3.32
C LEU A 179 -7.53 3.25 -2.93
N ILE A 180 -7.95 2.35 -3.82
CA ILE A 180 -9.06 1.40 -3.58
C ILE A 180 -8.69 -0.04 -3.90
N GLN A 181 -7.52 -0.26 -4.48
CA GLN A 181 -7.02 -1.61 -4.70
C GLN A 181 -6.71 -2.23 -3.31
N LYS A 182 -7.21 -3.45 -3.10
CA LYS A 182 -7.25 -4.10 -1.78
C LYS A 182 -5.89 -4.34 -1.08
N ASN A 183 -4.80 -4.36 -1.84
CA ASN A 183 -3.43 -4.53 -1.36
C ASN A 183 -2.73 -3.17 -1.16
N ASN A 184 -3.29 -2.08 -1.68
CA ASN A 184 -2.73 -0.73 -1.60
C ASN A 184 -3.20 0.00 -0.33
N THR A 185 -3.00 -0.63 0.84
CA THR A 185 -3.40 -0.08 2.13
C THR A 185 -2.18 0.30 2.97
N LEU A 186 -2.32 1.29 3.85
CA LEU A 186 -1.22 1.69 4.73
C LEU A 186 -0.90 0.59 5.76
N ALA A 187 -1.93 -0.10 6.25
CA ALA A 187 -1.75 -1.21 7.18
C ALA A 187 -0.93 -2.36 6.55
N ALA A 188 -1.17 -2.68 5.27
CA ALA A 188 -0.39 -3.72 4.58
C ALA A 188 1.08 -3.31 4.41
N GLU A 189 1.35 -2.03 4.16
CA GLU A 189 2.71 -1.53 4.04
C GLU A 189 3.47 -1.59 5.38
N ILE A 190 2.84 -1.14 6.47
CA ILE A 190 3.44 -1.22 7.81
C ILE A 190 3.76 -2.68 8.17
N GLU A 191 2.84 -3.59 7.89
CA GLU A 191 3.01 -5.03 8.11
C GLU A 191 4.16 -5.60 7.28
N LEU A 192 4.25 -5.23 6.00
CA LEU A 192 5.32 -5.66 5.10
C LEU A 192 6.69 -5.22 5.61
N ALA A 193 6.84 -3.92 5.92
CA ALA A 193 8.08 -3.38 6.44
C ALA A 193 8.50 -4.06 7.76
N ALA A 194 7.56 -4.30 8.68
CA ALA A 194 7.85 -5.00 9.93
C ALA A 194 8.26 -6.45 9.69
N ALA A 195 7.51 -7.20 8.89
CA ALA A 195 7.79 -8.60 8.53
C ALA A 195 9.16 -8.74 7.85
N ALA A 196 9.52 -7.79 7.01
CA ALA A 196 10.82 -7.73 6.34
C ALA A 196 12.02 -7.58 7.29
N THR A 197 11.81 -7.16 8.55
CA THR A 197 12.90 -7.11 9.54
C THR A 197 13.38 -8.50 9.98
N ILE A 198 12.63 -9.56 9.70
CA ILE A 198 13.03 -10.93 10.01
C ILE A 198 14.12 -11.39 9.05
N ARG A 199 15.33 -11.60 9.58
CA ARG A 199 16.42 -12.25 8.84
C ARG A 199 16.11 -13.74 8.68
N ARG A 200 16.25 -14.29 7.47
CA ARG A 200 16.03 -15.70 7.16
C ARG A 200 17.37 -16.37 6.84
N VAL A 201 17.72 -17.42 7.58
CA VAL A 201 18.94 -18.22 7.35
C VAL A 201 18.54 -19.68 7.17
N ILE A 202 18.31 -20.08 5.92
CA ILE A 202 17.82 -21.42 5.58
C ILE A 202 19.02 -22.29 5.21
N ASP A 203 19.16 -23.43 5.87
CA ASP A 203 20.28 -24.37 5.65
C ASP A 203 21.66 -23.70 5.71
N GLY A 204 21.83 -22.75 6.64
CA GLY A 204 23.07 -22.00 6.84
C GLY A 204 23.30 -20.86 5.84
N ARG A 205 22.40 -20.64 4.87
CA ARG A 205 22.47 -19.53 3.91
C ARG A 205 21.52 -18.40 4.28
N GLU A 206 22.06 -17.20 4.45
CA GLU A 206 21.27 -15.99 4.63
C GLU A 206 20.57 -15.60 3.31
N LEU A 207 19.24 -15.53 3.33
CA LEU A 207 18.45 -15.10 2.19
C LEU A 207 18.57 -13.58 2.04
N THR A 208 19.04 -13.15 0.88
CA THR A 208 19.30 -11.72 0.60
C THR A 208 18.69 -11.24 -0.71
N ALA A 209 18.29 -12.15 -1.61
CA ALA A 209 17.59 -11.80 -2.84
C ALA A 209 16.13 -11.44 -2.55
N GLU A 210 15.67 -10.33 -3.12
CA GLU A 210 14.38 -9.72 -2.83
C GLU A 210 13.18 -10.65 -3.05
N GLN A 211 13.14 -11.35 -4.20
CA GLN A 211 12.04 -12.26 -4.52
C GLN A 211 12.05 -13.51 -3.64
N GLU A 212 13.24 -14.05 -3.37
CA GLU A 212 13.40 -15.22 -2.50
C GLU A 212 12.98 -14.90 -1.06
N LEU A 213 13.37 -13.73 -0.56
CA LEU A 213 12.97 -13.24 0.75
C LEU A 213 11.45 -13.02 0.80
N CYS A 214 10.87 -12.40 -0.22
CA CYS A 214 9.42 -12.18 -0.31
C CYS A 214 8.64 -13.50 -0.29
N LEU A 215 9.11 -14.52 -1.00
CA LEU A 215 8.51 -15.85 -0.99
C LEU A 215 8.64 -16.56 0.36
N CYS A 216 9.83 -16.51 0.96
CA CYS A 216 10.08 -17.21 2.22
C CYS A 216 9.40 -16.54 3.43
N SER A 217 9.34 -15.22 3.45
CA SER A 217 8.67 -14.48 4.53
C SER A 217 7.19 -14.28 4.27
N ASP A 218 6.69 -14.47 3.04
CA ASP A 218 5.28 -14.35 2.66
C ASP A 218 4.64 -13.05 3.22
N TYR A 219 5.35 -11.93 3.04
CA TYR A 219 4.92 -10.59 3.47
C TYR A 219 4.23 -9.81 2.35
N GLY A 220 4.19 -10.35 1.13
CA GLY A 220 3.70 -9.64 -0.04
C GLY A 220 3.75 -10.48 -1.31
N GLN A 221 3.58 -9.83 -2.46
CA GLN A 221 3.50 -10.47 -3.77
C GLN A 221 4.84 -10.31 -4.54
N PRO A 222 5.58 -11.40 -4.82
CA PRO A 222 6.92 -11.35 -5.43
C PRO A 222 7.03 -10.75 -6.84
N GLU A 223 5.93 -10.69 -7.58
CA GLU A 223 5.80 -10.13 -8.93
C GLU A 223 5.37 -8.67 -8.97
N ARG A 224 5.04 -8.05 -7.83
CA ARG A 224 4.93 -6.58 -7.72
C ARG A 224 6.31 -5.93 -7.75
N ASN A 225 6.36 -4.63 -8.04
CA ASN A 225 7.58 -3.83 -7.87
C ASN A 225 7.84 -3.53 -6.40
N SER A 226 6.80 -3.10 -5.66
CA SER A 226 6.92 -2.67 -4.26
C SER A 226 7.44 -3.76 -3.34
N ASP A 227 6.71 -4.88 -3.25
CA ASP A 227 6.83 -5.81 -2.13
C ASP A 227 8.21 -6.45 -1.99
N PRO A 228 8.78 -7.07 -3.05
CA PRO A 228 10.14 -7.60 -2.97
C PRO A 228 11.17 -6.49 -2.69
N HIS A 229 11.03 -5.32 -3.31
CA HIS A 229 12.02 -4.24 -3.20
C HIS A 229 12.05 -3.59 -1.81
N ILE A 230 10.87 -3.31 -1.24
CA ILE A 230 10.73 -2.83 0.13
C ILE A 230 11.28 -3.86 1.10
N GLY A 231 10.86 -5.12 0.96
CA GLY A 231 11.29 -6.16 1.87
C GLY A 231 12.80 -6.39 1.82
N GLY A 232 13.41 -6.40 0.63
CA GLY A 232 14.86 -6.48 0.48
C GLY A 232 15.61 -5.30 1.09
N SER A 233 15.11 -4.08 0.86
CA SER A 233 15.70 -2.84 1.37
C SER A 233 15.64 -2.75 2.89
N VAL A 234 14.49 -3.06 3.49
CA VAL A 234 14.33 -3.11 4.94
C VAL A 234 15.16 -4.23 5.56
N ASN A 235 15.17 -5.42 4.94
CA ASN A 235 15.97 -6.53 5.43
C ASN A 235 17.47 -6.24 5.36
N ALA A 236 17.94 -5.47 4.38
CA ALA A 236 19.33 -5.01 4.32
C ALA A 236 19.74 -4.17 5.55
N LEU A 237 18.81 -3.39 6.12
CA LEU A 237 19.01 -2.70 7.39
C LEU A 237 18.98 -3.69 8.56
N ALA A 238 18.09 -4.68 8.52
CA ALA A 238 17.96 -5.68 9.58
C ALA A 238 19.23 -6.53 9.73
N ARG A 239 19.87 -6.89 8.61
CA ARG A 239 21.17 -7.60 8.58
C ARG A 239 22.31 -6.81 9.21
N GLN A 240 22.22 -5.48 9.26
CA GLN A 240 23.15 -4.62 9.99
C GLN A 240 22.86 -4.55 11.51
N LYS A 241 21.96 -5.42 12.00
CA LYS A 241 21.51 -5.47 13.40
C LYS A 241 20.96 -4.12 13.91
N ALA A 242 20.29 -3.38 13.03
CA ALA A 242 19.67 -2.09 13.36
C ALA A 242 18.26 -2.28 13.98
N SER A 243 17.80 -1.25 14.70
CA SER A 243 16.38 -1.01 14.96
C SER A 243 15.79 -0.18 13.82
N ILE A 244 14.62 -0.57 13.32
CA ILE A 244 14.03 -0.08 12.07
C ILE A 244 12.60 0.38 12.31
N THR A 245 12.18 1.43 11.61
CA THR A 245 10.79 1.89 11.55
C THR A 245 10.53 2.58 10.21
N LEU A 246 9.32 3.09 10.00
CA LEU A 246 8.99 3.95 8.86
C LEU A 246 9.05 5.42 9.28
N ALA A 247 9.51 6.30 8.39
CA ALA A 247 9.56 7.73 8.66
C ALA A 247 8.15 8.31 8.90
N ASP A 248 8.04 9.27 9.81
CA ASP A 248 6.83 10.09 10.00
C ASP A 248 6.87 11.31 9.07
N PRO A 249 5.81 11.63 8.30
CA PRO A 249 4.53 10.92 8.23
C PRO A 249 4.62 9.55 7.54
N VAL A 250 4.04 8.52 8.17
CA VAL A 250 4.03 7.15 7.61
C VAL A 250 3.10 7.10 6.40
N GLY A 251 3.63 6.74 5.24
CA GLY A 251 2.87 6.73 3.99
C GLY A 251 3.71 6.41 2.76
N LEU A 252 3.02 6.44 1.61
CA LEU A 252 3.59 6.24 0.29
C LEU A 252 3.47 7.57 -0.47
N TYR A 253 4.54 7.99 -1.13
CA TYR A 253 4.64 9.32 -1.72
C TYR A 253 5.16 9.27 -3.13
N PHE A 254 4.76 10.20 -3.98
CA PHE A 254 5.41 10.39 -5.27
C PHE A 254 6.88 10.72 -5.06
N ASP A 255 7.76 9.95 -5.70
CA ASP A 255 9.19 10.27 -5.78
C ASP A 255 9.47 11.15 -6.99
N GLY A 256 8.72 10.95 -8.08
CA GLY A 256 8.72 11.88 -9.21
C GLY A 256 8.07 11.31 -10.47
N LEU A 257 8.13 12.14 -11.51
CA LEU A 257 7.84 11.79 -12.89
C LEU A 257 9.12 12.03 -13.71
N SER A 258 9.51 11.03 -14.51
CA SER A 258 10.51 11.21 -15.56
C SER A 258 9.81 11.49 -16.90
N THR A 259 10.25 12.51 -17.63
CA THR A 259 9.75 12.84 -18.97
C THR A 259 10.79 12.54 -20.05
N GLU A 260 11.74 11.66 -19.76
CA GLU A 260 12.74 11.24 -20.74
C GLU A 260 12.08 10.62 -21.99
N GLY A 261 12.43 11.15 -23.16
CA GLY A 261 11.87 10.70 -24.44
C GLY A 261 10.47 11.24 -24.75
N TRP A 262 9.98 12.20 -23.96
CA TRP A 262 8.70 12.86 -24.20
C TRP A 262 8.90 14.08 -25.10
N ALA A 263 7.91 14.37 -25.94
CA ALA A 263 7.90 15.57 -26.79
C ALA A 263 6.51 16.19 -26.87
N THR A 264 6.46 17.50 -26.67
CA THR A 264 5.28 18.35 -26.80
C THR A 264 5.21 18.93 -28.21
N PRO A 265 4.02 19.21 -28.76
CA PRO A 265 3.88 19.78 -30.11
C PRO A 265 4.54 21.15 -30.31
N ASP A 266 4.65 21.94 -29.24
CA ASP A 266 5.20 23.30 -29.27
C ASP A 266 6.65 23.41 -28.76
N GLY A 267 7.26 22.28 -28.35
CA GLY A 267 8.62 22.24 -27.81
C GLY A 267 8.74 22.69 -26.35
N SER A 268 7.64 22.92 -25.64
CA SER A 268 7.64 23.16 -24.20
C SER A 268 8.16 21.95 -23.42
N ASP A 269 8.70 22.17 -22.22
CA ASP A 269 9.12 21.08 -21.34
C ASP A 269 7.90 20.22 -20.91
N PRO A 270 7.84 18.93 -21.27
CA PRO A 270 6.74 18.06 -20.85
C PRO A 270 6.55 18.00 -19.33
N GLN A 271 7.63 18.14 -18.55
CA GLN A 271 7.55 18.11 -17.08
C GLN A 271 6.70 19.26 -16.53
N SER A 272 6.60 20.38 -17.25
CA SER A 272 5.83 21.56 -16.82
C SER A 272 4.31 21.31 -16.71
N TYR A 273 3.81 20.22 -17.29
CA TYR A 273 2.40 19.82 -17.22
C TYR A 273 2.08 18.88 -16.05
N TRP A 274 3.08 18.49 -15.25
CA TRP A 274 2.91 17.72 -14.02
C TRP A 274 2.78 18.64 -12.81
N THR A 275 1.61 18.63 -12.15
CA THR A 275 1.35 19.44 -10.97
C THR A 275 0.96 18.57 -9.78
N TYR A 276 1.56 18.83 -8.63
CA TYR A 276 1.09 18.25 -7.37
C TYR A 276 -0.06 19.07 -6.79
N GLU A 277 -1.20 18.42 -6.55
CA GLU A 277 -2.39 19.07 -5.98
C GLU A 277 -2.47 18.91 -4.46
N ARG A 278 -1.88 17.84 -3.89
CA ARG A 278 -1.91 17.53 -2.46
C ARG A 278 -0.60 16.93 -1.96
N GLY A 279 -0.32 17.17 -0.69
CA GLY A 279 0.90 16.79 0.00
C GLY A 279 1.97 17.87 -0.02
N GLU A 280 2.84 17.91 0.98
CA GLU A 280 4.00 18.81 1.06
C GLU A 280 5.18 18.33 0.18
N ALA A 281 6.24 19.13 0.07
CA ALA A 281 7.32 18.97 -0.91
C ALA A 281 7.90 17.55 -0.99
N ASP A 282 8.19 16.92 0.16
CA ASP A 282 8.81 15.59 0.24
C ASP A 282 7.79 14.44 0.38
N HIS A 283 6.52 14.78 0.55
CA HIS A 283 5.43 13.84 0.85
C HIS A 283 4.20 14.10 -0.04
N ARG A 284 4.41 14.18 -1.36
CA ARG A 284 3.34 14.42 -2.34
C ARG A 284 2.43 13.19 -2.45
N VAL A 285 1.11 13.40 -2.45
CA VAL A 285 0.12 12.30 -2.45
C VAL A 285 -0.92 12.37 -3.57
N ARG A 286 -1.05 13.52 -4.24
CA ARG A 286 -1.90 13.68 -5.43
C ARG A 286 -1.20 14.50 -6.49
N ALA A 287 -1.26 14.03 -7.73
CA ALA A 287 -0.71 14.73 -8.88
C ALA A 287 -1.63 14.66 -10.10
N VAL A 288 -1.44 15.61 -10.99
CA VAL A 288 -2.21 15.75 -12.22
C VAL A 288 -1.25 16.03 -13.36
N TYR A 289 -1.47 15.35 -14.48
CA TYR A 289 -0.86 15.68 -15.75
C TYR A 289 -1.93 16.28 -16.68
N GLU A 290 -1.82 17.58 -16.97
CA GLU A 290 -2.81 18.32 -17.74
C GLU A 290 -2.16 19.49 -18.49
N VAL A 291 -2.58 19.69 -19.73
CA VAL A 291 -2.17 20.86 -20.53
C VAL A 291 -3.18 21.98 -20.30
N PRO A 292 -2.74 23.22 -19.98
CA PRO A 292 -3.65 24.34 -19.80
C PRO A 292 -4.54 24.58 -21.02
N ALA A 293 -5.82 24.91 -20.80
CA ALA A 293 -6.80 25.15 -21.85
C ALA A 293 -6.43 26.28 -22.84
N SER A 294 -5.45 27.13 -22.49
CA SER A 294 -4.91 28.17 -23.37
C SER A 294 -4.00 27.63 -24.48
N MET A 295 -3.53 26.39 -24.38
CA MET A 295 -2.64 25.78 -25.38
C MET A 295 -3.45 25.14 -26.51
N PRO A 296 -2.91 25.09 -27.76
CA PRO A 296 -3.61 24.54 -28.91
C PRO A 296 -3.55 23.01 -28.99
N PHE A 297 -3.15 22.33 -27.91
CA PHE A 297 -3.00 20.88 -27.84
C PHE A 297 -3.37 20.36 -26.45
N THR A 298 -3.52 19.03 -26.34
CA THR A 298 -3.91 18.33 -25.12
C THR A 298 -2.86 17.30 -24.74
N VAL A 299 -3.00 16.66 -23.56
CA VAL A 299 -2.11 15.56 -23.14
C VAL A 299 -1.99 14.48 -24.23
N GLY A 300 -3.08 14.18 -24.94
CA GLY A 300 -3.09 13.16 -25.99
C GLY A 300 -2.28 13.51 -27.25
N ASP A 301 -1.86 14.76 -27.40
CA ASP A 301 -0.99 15.21 -28.48
C ASP A 301 0.50 15.16 -28.09
N ILE A 302 0.80 14.99 -26.81
CA ILE A 302 2.17 14.73 -26.31
C ILE A 302 2.55 13.31 -26.68
N THR A 303 3.81 13.12 -27.09
CA THR A 303 4.34 11.81 -27.45
C THR A 303 5.36 11.31 -26.43
N ILE A 304 5.42 9.99 -26.24
CA ILE A 304 6.48 9.28 -25.51
C ILE A 304 7.15 8.36 -26.51
N HIS A 305 8.44 8.57 -26.77
CA HIS A 305 9.20 7.88 -27.82
C HIS A 305 8.48 7.88 -29.18
N GLY A 306 7.90 9.04 -29.55
CA GLY A 306 7.18 9.23 -30.82
C GLY A 306 5.78 8.62 -30.87
N ARG A 307 5.28 8.00 -29.79
CA ARG A 307 3.90 7.49 -29.71
C ARG A 307 3.02 8.45 -28.91
N PRO A 308 1.85 8.89 -29.43
CA PRO A 308 0.93 9.73 -28.67
C PRO A 308 0.48 9.09 -27.35
N ILE A 309 0.23 9.91 -26.34
CA ILE A 309 -0.37 9.46 -25.09
C ILE A 309 -1.84 9.13 -25.32
N GLN A 310 -2.20 7.86 -25.25
CA GLN A 310 -3.56 7.34 -25.37
C GLN A 310 -4.11 6.84 -24.03
N TYR A 311 -3.22 6.53 -23.09
CA TYR A 311 -3.50 5.95 -21.79
C TYR A 311 -2.69 6.69 -20.70
N GLY A 312 -3.31 7.00 -19.55
CA GLY A 312 -2.60 7.37 -18.32
C GLY A 312 -1.67 6.26 -17.83
N ALA A 313 -1.93 5.01 -18.20
CA ALA A 313 -1.02 3.90 -18.00
C ALA A 313 0.36 4.09 -18.68
N GLN A 314 0.43 4.83 -19.80
CA GLN A 314 1.70 5.19 -20.44
C GLN A 314 2.51 6.16 -19.58
N ILE A 315 1.84 7.06 -18.88
CA ILE A 315 2.47 8.01 -17.95
C ILE A 315 2.92 7.28 -16.68
N ALA A 316 2.10 6.35 -16.16
CA ALA A 316 2.41 5.56 -14.96
C ALA A 316 3.71 4.75 -15.08
N ASP A 317 4.15 4.40 -16.30
CA ASP A 317 5.46 3.75 -16.53
C ASP A 317 6.65 4.61 -16.07
N PHE A 318 6.46 5.92 -15.99
CA PHE A 318 7.49 6.91 -15.67
C PHE A 318 7.26 7.61 -14.34
N VAL A 319 6.16 7.29 -13.66
CA VAL A 319 5.89 7.74 -12.29
C VAL A 319 6.57 6.79 -11.32
N THR A 320 7.21 7.36 -10.31
CA THR A 320 7.83 6.60 -9.21
C THR A 320 7.17 6.95 -7.89
N ILE A 321 6.99 5.92 -7.07
CA ILE A 321 6.49 6.01 -5.69
C ILE A 321 7.63 5.61 -4.77
N LYS A 322 7.64 6.19 -3.58
CA LYS A 322 8.59 5.85 -2.52
C LYS A 322 7.93 5.62 -1.19
N LEU A 323 8.69 4.93 -0.35
CA LEU A 323 8.60 5.02 1.10
C LEU A 323 9.98 5.29 1.70
N THR A 324 9.99 5.69 2.97
CA THR A 324 11.24 5.99 3.68
C THR A 324 11.32 5.15 4.95
N ALA A 325 12.29 4.23 5.00
CA ALA A 325 12.65 3.54 6.23
C ALA A 325 13.60 4.39 7.06
N VAL A 326 13.54 4.26 8.38
CA VAL A 326 14.49 4.84 9.33
C VAL A 326 15.16 3.69 10.08
N ALA A 327 16.49 3.69 10.12
CA ALA A 327 17.27 2.73 10.88
C ALA A 327 18.25 3.44 11.83
N CYS A 328 18.37 2.93 13.05
CA CYS A 328 19.28 3.42 14.07
C CYS A 328 19.78 2.26 14.93
N ARG A 329 20.66 2.53 15.92
CA ARG A 329 21.24 1.51 16.80
C ARG A 329 21.94 0.40 16.03
N PHE A 330 22.73 0.77 15.02
CA PHE A 330 23.42 -0.19 14.17
C PHE A 330 24.35 -1.10 15.00
N GLY A 331 24.34 -2.40 14.71
CA GLY A 331 25.15 -3.40 15.43
C GLY A 331 24.60 -3.83 16.80
N GLN A 332 23.50 -3.25 17.29
CA GLN A 332 23.03 -3.46 18.67
C GLN A 332 21.94 -4.52 18.80
N SER A 333 21.19 -4.83 17.73
CA SER A 333 20.14 -5.84 17.81
C SER A 333 20.71 -7.23 18.07
N THR A 334 20.10 -7.94 19.02
CA THR A 334 20.36 -9.34 19.36
C THR A 334 19.30 -10.28 18.78
N ALA A 335 18.50 -9.82 17.82
CA ALA A 335 17.49 -10.65 17.19
C ALA A 335 18.16 -11.78 16.39
N GLU A 336 17.82 -13.02 16.74
CA GLU A 336 18.30 -14.20 16.01
C GLU A 336 17.52 -14.36 14.70
N PRO A 337 18.19 -14.78 13.61
CA PRO A 337 17.52 -15.08 12.36
C PRO A 337 16.56 -16.26 12.52
N ARG A 338 15.52 -16.32 11.69
CA ARG A 338 14.67 -17.51 11.55
C ARG A 338 15.32 -18.49 10.59
N THR A 339 15.34 -19.75 11.00
CA THR A 339 15.94 -20.85 10.23
C THR A 339 14.96 -21.58 9.32
N ALA A 340 13.71 -21.11 9.26
CA ALA A 340 12.65 -21.61 8.42
C ALA A 340 11.88 -20.42 7.80
N CYS A 341 11.17 -20.69 6.71
CA CYS A 341 10.24 -19.75 6.10
C CYS A 341 8.98 -19.61 6.97
N LYS A 342 8.18 -18.55 6.73
CA LYS A 342 6.87 -18.38 7.36
C LYS A 342 5.98 -19.57 6.98
N GLU A 343 5.26 -20.09 7.95
CA GLU A 343 4.38 -21.25 7.76
C GLU A 343 3.07 -21.04 8.53
N VAL A 344 1.93 -21.39 7.93
CA VAL A 344 0.66 -21.46 8.65
C VAL A 344 0.59 -22.81 9.35
N ALA A 345 0.44 -22.80 10.67
CA ALA A 345 0.35 -24.02 11.47
C ALA A 345 -0.83 -24.88 10.97
N THR A 346 -0.56 -26.15 10.68
CA THR A 346 -1.62 -27.12 10.40
C THR A 346 -2.41 -27.42 11.68
N THR A 347 -3.67 -27.85 11.55
CA THR A 347 -4.60 -28.08 12.67
C THR A 347 -4.09 -29.08 13.72
N GLU A 348 -3.10 -29.92 13.41
CA GLU A 348 -2.42 -30.78 14.39
C GLU A 348 -1.40 -30.03 15.27
N LEU A 349 -0.70 -29.03 14.70
CA LEU A 349 0.27 -28.18 15.41
C LEU A 349 -0.39 -27.03 16.18
N ALA A 350 -1.62 -26.64 15.80
CA ALA A 350 -2.41 -25.63 16.49
C ALA A 350 -3.06 -26.13 17.79
N ARG A 351 -2.91 -27.42 18.14
CA ARG A 351 -3.29 -27.92 19.46
C ARG A 351 -2.20 -27.54 20.46
N PRO A 352 -2.49 -26.74 21.49
CA PRO A 352 -1.57 -26.65 22.63
C PRO A 352 -1.37 -28.08 23.16
N GLU A 353 -0.12 -28.53 23.27
CA GLU A 353 0.23 -29.77 23.95
C GLU A 353 -0.41 -29.76 25.35
N GLU A 354 -1.36 -30.67 25.52
CA GLU A 354 -1.85 -31.26 26.78
C GLU A 354 -2.06 -30.33 27.98
N ALA A 355 -3.22 -29.66 28.03
CA ALA A 355 -3.95 -29.64 29.29
C ALA A 355 -4.62 -31.01 29.48
N PHE A 356 -3.91 -31.94 30.12
CA PHE A 356 -4.50 -33.18 30.62
C PHE A 356 -5.57 -32.84 31.66
N VAL A 357 -6.83 -32.76 31.23
CA VAL A 357 -7.97 -32.55 32.13
C VAL A 357 -8.52 -33.91 32.53
N ALA A 358 -8.04 -34.42 33.67
CA ALA A 358 -8.48 -35.68 34.27
C ALA A 358 -9.97 -35.72 34.65
N SER A 359 -10.72 -34.61 34.54
CA SER A 359 -12.15 -34.57 34.83
C SER A 359 -13.04 -35.09 33.69
N ALA A 360 -12.49 -35.37 32.50
CA ALA A 360 -13.25 -35.91 31.37
C ALA A 360 -13.58 -37.42 31.48
N PHE A 361 -13.13 -38.10 32.54
CA PHE A 361 -13.43 -39.52 32.80
C PHE A 361 -14.17 -39.76 34.13
N SER A 362 -15.17 -38.93 34.43
CA SER A 362 -16.19 -39.29 35.44
C SER A 362 -17.61 -39.14 34.89
N ALA A 363 -18.12 -40.30 34.47
CA ALA A 363 -19.49 -40.78 34.61
C ALA A 363 -20.62 -40.23 33.70
N TYR A 364 -21.18 -41.18 32.92
CA TYR A 364 -22.47 -41.21 32.20
C TYR A 364 -22.59 -40.37 30.92
N GLY A 365 -22.85 -40.90 29.71
CA GLY A 365 -23.11 -42.27 29.28
C GLY A 365 -23.32 -42.35 27.75
N TYR A 366 -22.78 -43.41 27.13
CA TYR A 366 -23.38 -44.28 26.10
C TYR A 366 -24.80 -43.87 25.60
N LEU A 367 -25.17 -43.76 24.32
CA LEU A 367 -24.89 -44.46 23.04
C LEU A 367 -25.16 -43.43 21.90
N GLY A 368 -24.54 -43.38 20.72
CA GLY A 368 -24.08 -44.44 19.83
C GLY A 368 -24.75 -44.27 18.45
N THR A 369 -23.93 -44.34 17.38
CA THR A 369 -24.21 -44.54 15.93
C THR A 369 -24.39 -43.32 15.00
N THR A 370 -23.32 -43.02 14.27
CA THR A 370 -23.22 -42.53 12.88
C THR A 370 -23.61 -43.63 11.86
N PRO A 371 -23.62 -43.41 10.51
CA PRO A 371 -23.69 -42.18 9.70
C PRO A 371 -24.72 -42.26 8.53
N ALA A 372 -25.03 -41.14 7.85
CA ALA A 372 -25.51 -41.20 6.46
C ALA A 372 -24.97 -40.03 5.61
N ARG A 373 -24.33 -40.45 4.53
CA ARG A 373 -23.80 -39.73 3.38
C ARG A 373 -24.93 -39.49 2.37
N ALA A 374 -24.92 -38.33 1.68
CA ALA A 374 -25.64 -37.93 0.44
C ALA A 374 -26.35 -36.57 0.66
N MET A 375 -26.46 -35.62 -0.27
CA MET A 375 -26.11 -35.49 -1.68
C MET A 375 -26.19 -33.99 -2.00
N ARG A 376 -25.33 -33.51 -2.92
CA ARG A 376 -25.50 -32.21 -3.60
C ARG A 376 -26.81 -32.21 -4.40
N PRO A 377 -27.44 -31.05 -4.59
CA PRO A 377 -28.24 -30.78 -5.79
C PRO A 377 -27.49 -29.85 -6.76
N THR A 378 -27.59 -30.23 -8.02
CA THR A 378 -27.07 -29.62 -9.23
C THR A 378 -27.80 -28.35 -9.66
N ARG A 379 -27.10 -27.52 -10.44
CA ARG A 379 -27.63 -26.47 -11.32
C ARG A 379 -28.73 -26.99 -12.26
N ASN A 380 -29.67 -26.10 -12.60
CA ASN A 380 -30.06 -25.76 -13.98
C ASN A 380 -31.07 -24.58 -13.99
N ALA A 381 -30.63 -23.45 -14.56
CA ALA A 381 -31.33 -22.56 -15.50
C ALA A 381 -30.44 -21.33 -15.73
#